data_AF-A0A538J4F2-F1
#
_entry.id   AF-A0A538J4F2-F1
#
_cell.length_a   1.000
_cell.length_b   1.000
_cell.length_c   1.000
_cell.angle_alpha   90.00
_cell.angle_beta   90.00
_cell.angle_gamma   90.00
#
_symmetry.space_group_name_H-M   'P 1'
#
loop_
_entity.id
_entity.type
_entity.pdbx_description
1 polymer ?
#
loop_
_entity_poly.entity_id
_entity_poly.type
_entity_poly.pdbx_seq_one_letter_code
_entity_poly.pdbx_strand_id
1 'polypeptide(L)'
;MDARRLLAADELDFRRDAPAIADEFRLGFEAVARIDRPAVSIFGSARVPDSDPAYTAARATARLFAEAGWAVVTGGGPGVMEAANRGAKEAGGLSVGFNIELPHEQESNPYLDISLEFRHFYVRKTMFVKAAEGFVVFPGGIGTVDELFEPLTLIQTGKVLNFPVVLFDSAYWADLLRWMRDELLARRMVSPEDIELLAVTDDPAEAVRLVVDEHTRRATGSPAEPAKADAQ
;
A
#
# COMPACT_ATOMS: atom_id res chain seq x y z
N MET A 1 7.73 -18.26 -13.51
CA MET A 1 7.72 -19.52 -12.75
C MET A 1 6.55 -19.41 -11.81
N ASP A 2 5.58 -20.31 -11.93
CA ASP A 2 4.30 -20.23 -11.18
C ASP A 2 4.59 -20.26 -9.67
N ALA A 3 4.18 -19.21 -8.94
CA ALA A 3 4.35 -19.11 -7.49
C ALA A 3 3.70 -20.30 -6.74
N ARG A 4 2.71 -20.97 -7.34
CA ARG A 4 2.12 -22.21 -6.80
C ARG A 4 3.11 -23.36 -6.73
N ARG A 5 4.12 -23.41 -7.60
CA ARG A 5 5.16 -24.45 -7.58
C ARG A 5 6.11 -24.31 -6.39
N LEU A 6 6.30 -23.10 -5.85
CA LEU A 6 7.13 -22.89 -4.66
C LEU A 6 6.58 -23.62 -3.43
N LEU A 7 5.26 -23.86 -3.37
CA LEU A 7 4.56 -24.54 -2.28
C LEU A 7 4.29 -26.03 -2.57
N ALA A 8 4.60 -26.51 -3.78
CA ALA A 8 4.52 -27.93 -4.09
C ALA A 8 5.74 -28.63 -3.49
N ALA A 9 5.55 -29.31 -2.36
CA ALA A 9 6.60 -29.95 -1.56
C ALA A 9 7.50 -30.93 -2.33
N ASP A 10 7.09 -31.36 -3.53
CA ASP A 10 7.74 -32.42 -4.30
C ASP A 10 8.87 -31.91 -5.22
N GLU A 11 9.02 -30.60 -5.42
CA GLU A 11 10.08 -30.00 -6.27
C GLU A 11 10.73 -28.74 -5.65
N LEU A 12 11.11 -28.77 -4.37
CA LEU A 12 11.94 -27.71 -3.77
C LEU A 12 13.37 -27.72 -4.34
N ASP A 13 13.54 -27.17 -5.55
CA ASP A 13 14.86 -26.87 -6.11
C ASP A 13 15.32 -25.49 -5.65
N PHE A 14 15.77 -25.41 -4.40
CA PHE A 14 16.27 -24.17 -3.79
C PHE A 14 17.40 -23.51 -4.61
N ARG A 15 18.13 -24.28 -5.43
CA ARG A 15 19.20 -23.76 -6.30
C ARG A 15 18.65 -22.97 -7.48
N ARG A 16 17.40 -23.21 -7.87
CA ARG A 16 16.69 -22.45 -8.90
C ARG A 16 15.86 -21.32 -8.30
N ASP A 17 15.12 -21.59 -7.23
CA ASP A 17 14.07 -20.67 -6.77
C ASP A 17 14.64 -19.51 -5.95
N ALA A 18 15.64 -19.74 -5.10
CA ALA A 18 16.22 -18.68 -4.28
C ALA A 18 16.92 -17.58 -5.11
N PRO A 19 17.73 -17.88 -6.14
CA PRO A 19 18.28 -16.84 -7.01
C PRO A 19 17.22 -16.03 -7.76
N ALA A 20 16.13 -16.66 -8.20
CA ALA A 20 15.04 -15.97 -8.89
C ALA A 20 14.32 -14.98 -7.96
N ILE A 21 14.05 -15.38 -6.71
CA ILE A 21 13.47 -14.49 -5.69
C ILE A 21 14.43 -13.34 -5.36
N ALA A 22 15.73 -13.64 -5.22
CA ALA A 22 16.74 -12.62 -4.94
C ALA A 22 16.87 -11.60 -6.09
N ASP A 23 16.80 -12.06 -7.34
CA ASP A 23 16.82 -11.17 -8.50
C ASP A 23 15.56 -10.30 -8.58
N GLU A 24 14.40 -10.84 -8.21
CA GLU A 24 13.16 -10.05 -8.12
C GLU A 24 13.24 -8.98 -7.02
N PHE A 25 13.86 -9.28 -5.87
CA PHE A 25 14.17 -8.26 -4.87
C PHE A 25 15.09 -7.18 -5.44
N ARG A 26 16.16 -7.57 -6.13
CA ARG A 26 17.10 -6.62 -6.76
C ARG A 26 16.37 -5.68 -7.71
N LEU A 27 15.56 -6.21 -8.62
CA LEU A 27 14.76 -5.44 -9.57
C LEU A 27 13.75 -4.53 -8.85
N GLY A 28 13.13 -5.02 -7.78
CA GLY A 28 12.24 -4.25 -6.92
C GLY A 28 12.94 -3.04 -6.30
N PHE A 29 14.09 -3.25 -5.66
CA PHE A 29 14.87 -2.16 -5.06
C PHE A 29 15.38 -1.16 -6.11
N GLU A 30 15.77 -1.62 -7.29
CA GLU A 30 16.13 -0.73 -8.42
C GLU A 30 14.94 0.11 -8.90
N ALA A 31 13.74 -0.47 -8.95
CA ALA A 31 12.52 0.27 -9.31
C ALA A 31 12.16 1.31 -8.24
N VAL A 32 12.26 0.96 -6.95
CA VAL A 32 12.04 1.91 -5.84
C VAL A 32 13.08 3.03 -5.85
N ALA A 33 14.35 2.73 -6.14
CA ALA A 33 15.42 3.74 -6.21
C ALA A 33 15.22 4.77 -7.34
N ARG A 34 14.36 4.49 -8.33
CA ARG A 34 13.97 5.45 -9.38
C ARG A 34 12.89 6.44 -8.93
N ILE A 35 12.29 6.23 -7.76
CA ILE A 35 11.34 7.16 -7.14
C ILE A 35 12.17 8.22 -6.40
N ASP A 36 12.31 9.38 -7.02
CA ASP A 36 13.20 10.46 -6.59
C ASP A 36 12.56 11.47 -5.62
N ARG A 37 11.40 11.13 -5.06
CA ARG A 37 10.55 11.98 -4.20
C ARG A 37 9.77 11.14 -3.19
N PRO A 38 9.21 11.74 -2.12
CA PRO A 38 8.29 11.03 -1.22
C PRO A 38 7.14 10.41 -1.99
N ALA A 39 6.70 9.21 -1.58
CA ALA A 39 5.61 8.52 -2.26
C ALA A 39 4.55 8.04 -1.28
N VAL A 40 3.32 7.92 -1.79
CA VAL A 40 2.20 7.30 -1.08
C VAL A 40 1.81 6.02 -1.82
N SER A 41 1.55 4.95 -1.09
CA SER A 41 0.94 3.75 -1.66
C SER A 41 -0.58 3.84 -1.53
N ILE A 42 -1.29 3.67 -2.65
CA ILE A 42 -2.76 3.69 -2.69
C ILE A 42 -3.29 2.31 -3.05
N PHE A 43 -4.16 1.78 -2.20
CA PHE A 43 -4.79 0.46 -2.34
C PHE A 43 -6.31 0.58 -2.44
N GLY A 44 -6.94 -0.41 -3.08
CA GLY A 44 -8.39 -0.54 -3.12
C GLY A 44 -8.83 -1.59 -4.14
N SER A 45 -10.14 -1.68 -4.36
CA SER A 45 -10.75 -2.68 -5.23
C SER A 45 -10.28 -2.56 -6.69
N ALA A 46 -9.89 -3.70 -7.27
CA ALA A 46 -9.67 -3.85 -8.71
C ALA A 46 -10.97 -3.95 -9.53
N ARG A 47 -12.14 -4.00 -8.86
CA ARG A 47 -13.45 -4.30 -9.48
C ARG A 47 -14.38 -3.10 -9.58
N VAL A 48 -13.96 -1.97 -9.01
CA VAL A 48 -14.74 -0.74 -8.98
C VAL A 48 -14.72 -0.10 -10.38
N PRO A 49 -15.87 0.23 -10.98
CA PRO A 49 -15.91 0.92 -12.27
C PRO A 49 -15.59 2.41 -12.14
N ASP A 50 -15.31 3.07 -13.26
CA ASP A 50 -15.00 4.50 -13.33
C ASP A 50 -16.15 5.43 -12.87
N SER A 51 -17.39 4.94 -12.95
CA SER A 51 -18.60 5.62 -12.47
C SER A 51 -18.79 5.58 -10.95
N ASP A 52 -17.99 4.79 -10.23
CA ASP A 52 -18.12 4.63 -8.79
C ASP A 52 -17.53 5.81 -8.02
N PRO A 53 -18.14 6.24 -6.90
CA PRO A 53 -17.59 7.27 -6.02
C PRO A 53 -16.16 6.99 -5.55
N ALA A 54 -15.81 5.74 -5.25
CA ALA A 54 -14.47 5.37 -4.80
C ALA A 54 -13.42 5.58 -5.91
N TYR A 55 -13.76 5.33 -7.18
CA TYR A 55 -12.88 5.63 -8.30
C TYR A 55 -12.63 7.14 -8.39
N THR A 56 -13.70 7.93 -8.33
CA THR A 56 -13.60 9.40 -8.42
C THR A 56 -12.75 9.96 -7.28
N ALA A 57 -12.99 9.49 -6.05
CA ALA A 57 -12.25 9.91 -4.87
C ALA A 57 -10.77 9.50 -4.92
N ALA A 58 -10.45 8.28 -5.38
CA ALA A 58 -9.07 7.81 -5.52
C ALA A 58 -8.29 8.63 -6.55
N ARG A 59 -8.92 8.95 -7.69
CA ARG A 59 -8.32 9.83 -8.70
C ARG A 59 -8.08 11.24 -8.17
N ALA A 60 -9.04 11.82 -7.44
CA ALA A 60 -8.88 13.13 -6.82
C ALA A 60 -7.77 13.13 -5.76
N THR A 61 -7.72 12.11 -4.92
CA THR A 61 -6.70 11.97 -3.87
C THR A 61 -5.30 11.87 -4.46
N ALA A 62 -5.11 11.00 -5.46
CA ALA A 62 -3.81 10.84 -6.12
C ALA A 62 -3.36 12.09 -6.88
N ARG A 63 -4.30 12.82 -7.49
CA ARG A 63 -4.03 14.13 -8.10
C ARG A 63 -3.49 15.12 -7.06
N LEU A 64 -4.12 15.21 -5.88
CA LEU A 64 -3.67 16.11 -4.82
C LEU A 64 -2.29 15.74 -4.27
N PHE A 65 -1.96 14.44 -4.16
CA PHE A 65 -0.60 14.01 -3.83
C PHE A 65 0.41 14.44 -4.89
N ALA A 66 0.10 14.24 -6.17
CA ALA A 66 0.97 14.67 -7.26
C ALA A 66 1.18 16.19 -7.28
N GLU A 67 0.12 16.98 -7.06
CA GLU A 67 0.20 18.44 -6.92
C GLU A 67 1.05 18.87 -5.70
N ALA A 68 1.08 18.06 -4.64
CA ALA A 68 1.97 18.24 -3.48
C ALA A 68 3.42 17.76 -3.71
N GLY A 69 3.76 17.29 -4.91
CA GLY A 69 5.11 16.83 -5.26
C GLY A 69 5.41 15.37 -4.90
N TRP A 70 4.37 14.58 -4.57
CA TRP A 70 4.52 13.17 -4.20
C TRP A 70 4.37 12.24 -5.40
N ALA A 71 5.05 11.10 -5.35
CA ALA A 71 4.78 9.98 -6.24
C ALA A 71 3.59 9.15 -5.72
N VAL A 72 2.87 8.50 -6.62
CA VAL A 72 1.77 7.58 -6.29
C VAL A 72 2.14 6.18 -6.73
N VAL A 73 2.16 5.26 -5.78
CA VAL A 73 2.46 3.84 -5.99
C VAL A 73 1.16 3.05 -5.83
N THR A 74 0.88 2.16 -6.78
CA THR A 74 -0.29 1.27 -6.71
C THR A 74 0.08 -0.14 -7.15
N GLY A 75 -0.88 -1.05 -7.10
CA GLY A 75 -0.74 -2.37 -7.70
C GLY A 75 -0.78 -2.42 -9.23
N GLY A 76 -0.96 -1.30 -9.93
CA GLY A 76 -0.91 -1.21 -11.39
C GLY A 76 -2.11 -1.80 -12.15
N GLY A 77 -3.08 -2.40 -11.47
CA GLY A 77 -4.28 -2.97 -12.10
C GLY A 77 -5.42 -1.96 -12.34
N PRO A 78 -6.61 -2.43 -12.73
CA PRO A 78 -7.83 -1.63 -12.91
C PRO A 78 -8.44 -1.14 -11.58
N GLY A 79 -9.56 -0.43 -11.68
CA GLY A 79 -10.36 0.04 -10.55
C GLY A 79 -9.68 1.18 -9.80
N VAL A 80 -9.66 1.10 -8.46
CA VAL A 80 -9.05 2.14 -7.61
C VAL A 80 -7.59 2.38 -7.98
N MET A 81 -6.84 1.32 -8.29
CA MET A 81 -5.43 1.43 -8.66
C MET A 81 -5.25 2.27 -9.93
N GLU A 82 -6.02 1.97 -10.97
CA GLU A 82 -6.04 2.78 -12.20
C GLU A 82 -6.46 4.21 -11.92
N ALA A 83 -7.52 4.42 -11.13
CA ALA A 83 -8.00 5.75 -10.79
C ALA A 83 -6.90 6.61 -10.15
N ALA A 84 -6.16 6.03 -9.20
CA ALA A 84 -5.05 6.68 -8.54
C ALA A 84 -3.89 6.95 -9.51
N ASN A 85 -3.45 5.96 -10.29
CA ASN A 85 -2.39 6.17 -11.29
C ASN A 85 -2.77 7.26 -12.29
N ARG A 86 -4.01 7.24 -12.77
CA ARG A 86 -4.56 8.24 -13.68
C ARG A 86 -4.54 9.64 -13.06
N GLY A 87 -5.01 9.77 -11.82
CA GLY A 87 -5.03 11.05 -11.10
C GLY A 87 -3.63 11.65 -10.94
N ALA A 88 -2.65 10.82 -10.57
CA ALA A 88 -1.26 11.24 -10.47
C ALA A 88 -0.69 11.67 -11.84
N LYS A 89 -0.92 10.86 -12.87
CA LYS A 89 -0.43 11.10 -14.24
C LYS A 89 -1.00 12.39 -14.84
N GLU A 90 -2.30 12.63 -14.69
CA GLU A 90 -2.97 13.82 -15.21
C GLU A 90 -2.51 15.12 -14.53
N ALA A 91 -2.02 15.02 -13.29
CA ALA A 91 -1.41 16.12 -12.56
C ALA A 91 0.09 16.31 -12.86
N GLY A 92 0.68 15.48 -13.72
CA GLY A 92 2.12 15.50 -14.01
C GLY A 92 3.00 14.90 -12.90
N GLY A 93 2.41 14.16 -11.97
CA GLY A 93 3.13 13.43 -10.92
C GLY A 93 3.74 12.11 -11.43
N LEU A 94 4.64 11.54 -10.62
CA LEU A 94 5.24 10.24 -10.90
C LEU A 94 4.25 9.11 -10.52
N SER A 95 3.82 8.33 -11.49
CA SER A 95 2.88 7.22 -11.29
C SER A 95 3.57 5.87 -11.41
N VAL A 96 3.47 5.05 -10.36
CA VAL A 96 4.18 3.76 -10.25
C VAL A 96 3.17 2.62 -10.09
N GLY A 97 3.43 1.50 -10.79
CA GLY A 97 2.64 0.29 -10.72
C GLY A 97 3.52 -0.92 -10.42
N PHE A 98 3.33 -1.51 -9.25
CA PHE A 98 3.91 -2.79 -8.88
C PHE A 98 2.87 -3.86 -9.12
N ASN A 99 2.85 -4.45 -10.31
CA ASN A 99 1.86 -5.44 -10.73
C ASN A 99 2.24 -6.86 -10.23
N ILE A 100 1.34 -7.82 -10.33
CA ILE A 100 1.59 -9.22 -9.96
C ILE A 100 1.09 -10.17 -11.05
N GLU A 101 1.92 -11.14 -11.42
CA GLU A 101 1.57 -12.22 -12.35
C GLU A 101 0.43 -13.06 -11.73
N LEU A 102 -0.73 -13.07 -12.38
CA LEU A 102 -1.90 -13.85 -11.97
C LEU A 102 -2.31 -14.84 -13.08
N PRO A 103 -2.98 -15.95 -12.73
CA PRO A 103 -3.45 -16.95 -13.71
C PRO A 103 -4.43 -16.38 -14.75
N HIS A 104 -5.13 -15.32 -14.39
CA HIS A 104 -5.92 -14.50 -15.31
C HIS A 104 -5.23 -13.16 -15.39
N GLU A 105 -4.88 -12.76 -16.61
CA GLU A 105 -4.09 -11.57 -16.87
C GLU A 105 -4.81 -10.33 -16.30
N GLN A 106 -4.13 -9.65 -15.37
CA GLN A 106 -4.51 -8.32 -14.94
C GLN A 106 -3.67 -7.34 -15.78
N GLU A 107 -4.26 -6.81 -16.85
CA GLU A 107 -3.57 -5.83 -17.69
C GLU A 107 -3.13 -4.63 -16.83
N SER A 108 -1.86 -4.25 -16.96
CA SER A 108 -1.36 -3.01 -16.39
C SER A 108 -2.14 -1.84 -16.97
N ASN A 109 -2.60 -0.93 -16.12
CA ASN A 109 -3.30 0.26 -16.59
C ASN A 109 -2.36 1.20 -17.38
N PRO A 110 -2.89 2.04 -18.30
CA PRO A 110 -2.06 2.82 -19.21
C PRO A 110 -1.44 4.08 -18.57
N TYR A 111 -1.60 4.29 -17.26
CA TYR A 111 -1.22 5.53 -16.57
C TYR A 111 0.06 5.38 -15.73
N LEU A 112 0.93 4.43 -16.07
CA LEU A 112 2.18 4.14 -15.34
C LEU A 112 3.40 4.78 -16.01
N ASP A 113 4.29 5.36 -15.22
CA ASP A 113 5.64 5.79 -15.63
C ASP A 113 6.69 4.73 -15.32
N ILE A 114 6.56 4.10 -14.14
CA ILE A 114 7.36 2.97 -13.71
C ILE A 114 6.40 1.80 -13.53
N SER A 115 6.65 0.71 -14.26
CA SER A 115 5.91 -0.53 -14.11
C SER A 115 6.90 -1.67 -13.85
N LEU A 116 6.64 -2.46 -12.82
CA LEU A 116 7.35 -3.69 -12.55
C LEU A 116 6.33 -4.78 -12.20
N GLU A 117 6.38 -5.88 -12.93
CA GLU A 117 5.56 -7.06 -12.66
C GLU A 117 6.34 -8.02 -11.76
N PHE A 118 5.72 -8.39 -10.64
CA PHE A 118 6.26 -9.35 -9.69
C PHE A 118 5.60 -10.71 -9.91
N ARG A 119 6.29 -11.77 -9.49
CA ARG A 119 5.78 -13.14 -9.44
C ARG A 119 5.47 -13.55 -8.01
N HIS A 120 6.21 -13.01 -7.04
CA HIS A 120 6.06 -13.38 -5.63
C HIS A 120 5.46 -12.21 -4.83
N PHE A 121 4.30 -12.46 -4.20
CA PHE A 121 3.58 -11.47 -3.41
C PHE A 121 4.44 -10.82 -2.32
N TYR A 122 5.26 -11.60 -1.60
CA TYR A 122 6.09 -11.09 -0.50
C TYR A 122 7.19 -10.13 -0.96
N VAL A 123 7.71 -10.30 -2.19
CA VAL A 123 8.67 -9.34 -2.77
C VAL A 123 7.95 -8.04 -3.10
N ARG A 124 6.79 -8.14 -3.77
CA ARG A 124 5.94 -7.00 -4.12
C ARG A 124 5.53 -6.18 -2.88
N LYS A 125 5.04 -6.84 -1.85
CA LYS A 125 4.64 -6.25 -0.56
C LYS A 125 5.78 -5.47 0.09
N THR A 126 6.98 -6.06 0.08
CA THR A 126 8.19 -5.37 0.56
C THR A 126 8.41 -4.05 -0.20
N MET A 127 8.17 -4.03 -1.52
CA MET A 127 8.35 -2.82 -2.33
C MET A 127 7.30 -1.75 -2.03
N PHE A 128 6.05 -2.10 -1.72
CA PHE A 128 5.04 -1.11 -1.29
C PHE A 128 5.44 -0.40 -0.01
N VAL A 129 5.90 -1.14 0.98
CA VAL A 129 6.36 -0.59 2.26
C VAL A 129 7.65 0.21 2.08
N LYS A 130 8.58 -0.28 1.25
CA LYS A 130 9.86 0.38 1.02
C LYS A 130 9.74 1.69 0.24
N ALA A 131 8.77 1.78 -0.67
CA ALA A 131 8.58 2.93 -1.54
C ALA A 131 7.86 4.10 -0.87
N ALA A 132 7.02 3.84 0.13
CA ALA A 132 6.04 4.80 0.59
C ALA A 132 6.31 5.35 2.00
N GLU A 133 5.88 6.58 2.17
CA GLU A 133 5.93 7.37 3.41
C GLU A 133 4.57 7.42 4.11
N GLY A 134 3.55 6.75 3.54
CA GLY A 134 2.18 6.70 4.03
C GLY A 134 1.31 5.84 3.10
N PHE A 135 0.23 5.27 3.64
CA PHE A 135 -0.73 4.46 2.89
C PHE A 135 -2.10 5.13 2.88
N VAL A 136 -2.80 5.06 1.75
CA VAL A 136 -4.24 5.40 1.65
C VAL A 136 -4.99 4.20 1.11
N VAL A 137 -5.96 3.71 1.86
CA VAL A 137 -6.68 2.45 1.62
C VAL A 137 -8.16 2.75 1.37
N PHE A 138 -8.55 2.66 0.10
CA PHE A 138 -9.94 2.77 -0.35
C PHE A 138 -10.69 1.44 -0.18
N PRO A 139 -12.02 1.45 -0.31
CA PRO A 139 -12.83 0.23 -0.29
C PRO A 139 -12.30 -0.86 -1.22
N GLY A 140 -12.20 -2.09 -0.71
CA GLY A 140 -11.49 -3.15 -1.41
C GLY A 140 -11.71 -4.56 -0.85
N GLY A 141 -11.30 -5.57 -1.63
CA GLY A 141 -11.48 -6.97 -1.25
C GLY A 141 -10.38 -7.50 -0.33
N ILE A 142 -10.23 -8.82 -0.32
CA ILE A 142 -9.23 -9.54 0.50
C ILE A 142 -7.81 -8.99 0.28
N GLY A 143 -7.41 -8.73 -0.96
CA GLY A 143 -6.07 -8.18 -1.23
C GLY A 143 -5.86 -6.79 -0.62
N THR A 144 -6.89 -5.95 -0.57
CA THR A 144 -6.81 -4.64 0.08
C THR A 144 -6.71 -4.77 1.59
N VAL A 145 -7.45 -5.71 2.18
CA VAL A 145 -7.40 -5.99 3.62
C VAL A 145 -6.05 -6.60 4.02
N ASP A 146 -5.46 -7.44 3.18
CA ASP A 146 -4.10 -7.98 3.34
C ASP A 146 -3.05 -6.86 3.39
N GLU A 147 -3.07 -5.94 2.42
CA GLU A 147 -2.19 -4.76 2.37
C GLU A 147 -2.48 -3.73 3.49
N LEU A 148 -3.66 -3.77 4.12
CA LEU A 148 -3.99 -2.95 5.29
C LEU A 148 -3.34 -3.49 6.57
N PHE A 149 -3.43 -4.79 6.83
CA PHE A 149 -2.93 -5.37 8.08
C PHE A 149 -1.41 -5.58 8.11
N GLU A 150 -0.77 -5.65 6.94
CA GLU A 150 0.68 -5.74 6.84
C GLU A 150 1.42 -4.55 7.46
N PRO A 151 1.19 -3.27 7.07
CA PRO A 151 1.85 -2.13 7.68
C PRO A 151 1.50 -1.98 9.17
N LEU A 152 0.28 -2.31 9.59
CA LEU A 152 -0.10 -2.29 11.00
C LEU A 152 0.78 -3.24 11.82
N THR A 153 0.99 -4.46 11.33
CA THR A 153 1.86 -5.45 11.99
C THR A 153 3.31 -4.97 12.03
N LEU A 154 3.80 -4.39 10.93
CA LEU A 154 5.18 -3.90 10.84
C LEU A 154 5.44 -2.70 11.76
N ILE A 155 4.49 -1.78 11.88
CA ILE A 155 4.57 -0.61 12.77
C ILE A 155 4.45 -1.07 14.24
N GLN A 156 3.47 -1.93 14.55
CA GLN A 156 3.25 -2.48 15.90
C GLN A 156 4.50 -3.19 16.45
N THR A 157 5.23 -3.88 15.59
CA THR A 157 6.45 -4.63 15.96
C THR A 157 7.74 -3.82 15.82
N GLY A 158 7.65 -2.54 15.45
CA GLY A 158 8.80 -1.65 15.25
C GLY A 158 9.74 -2.08 14.13
N LYS A 159 9.28 -2.89 13.16
CA LYS A 159 10.07 -3.34 12.01
C LYS A 159 10.20 -2.29 10.92
N VAL A 160 9.29 -1.32 10.93
CA VAL A 160 9.34 -0.13 10.09
C VAL A 160 9.10 1.12 10.93
N LEU A 161 9.46 2.28 10.38
CA LEU A 161 9.14 3.56 11.00
C LEU A 161 7.62 3.75 11.01
N ASN A 162 7.11 4.43 12.04
CA ASN A 162 5.70 4.81 12.06
C ASN A 162 5.40 5.72 10.86
N PHE A 163 4.38 5.36 10.09
CA PHE A 163 3.86 6.14 8.98
C PHE A 163 2.32 6.07 8.96
N PRO A 164 1.65 7.10 8.45
CA PRO A 164 0.20 7.20 8.51
C PRO A 164 -0.47 6.17 7.60
N VAL A 165 -1.46 5.46 8.14
CA VAL A 165 -2.36 4.56 7.39
C VAL A 165 -3.75 5.18 7.41
N VAL A 166 -4.20 5.68 6.25
CA VAL A 166 -5.47 6.38 6.10
C VAL A 166 -6.49 5.49 5.41
N LEU A 167 -7.61 5.24 6.06
CA LEU A 167 -8.77 4.56 5.51
C LEU A 167 -9.72 5.57 4.88
N PHE A 168 -10.03 5.38 3.60
CA PHE A 168 -10.99 6.22 2.88
C PHE A 168 -12.35 5.52 2.82
N ASP A 169 -13.45 6.27 2.99
CA ASP A 169 -14.84 5.80 3.12
C ASP A 169 -15.13 5.27 4.54
N SER A 170 -15.52 6.18 5.43
CA SER A 170 -15.79 5.89 6.83
C SER A 170 -16.93 4.88 7.01
N ALA A 171 -17.93 4.90 6.13
CA ALA A 171 -19.04 3.96 6.16
C ALA A 171 -18.58 2.53 5.81
N TYR A 172 -17.72 2.39 4.81
CA TYR A 172 -17.16 1.09 4.42
C TYR A 172 -16.33 0.45 5.53
N TRP A 173 -15.48 1.22 6.20
CA TRP A 173 -14.57 0.70 7.22
C TRP A 173 -15.17 0.59 8.63
N ALA A 174 -16.35 1.16 8.88
CA ALA A 174 -16.98 1.24 10.19
C ALA A 174 -17.10 -0.12 10.89
N ASP A 175 -17.51 -1.16 10.16
CA ASP A 175 -17.75 -2.48 10.72
C ASP A 175 -16.45 -3.21 11.09
N LEU A 176 -15.40 -3.06 10.26
CA LEU A 176 -14.07 -3.60 10.57
C LEU A 176 -13.49 -2.95 11.81
N LEU A 177 -13.55 -1.61 11.88
CA LEU A 177 -13.04 -0.85 13.03
C LEU A 177 -13.82 -1.15 14.30
N ARG A 178 -15.14 -1.35 14.19
CA ARG A 178 -15.97 -1.79 15.31
C ARG A 178 -15.53 -3.17 15.80
N TRP A 179 -15.34 -4.13 14.90
CA TRP A 179 -14.83 -5.46 15.27
C TRP A 179 -13.44 -5.39 15.92
N MET A 180 -12.52 -4.58 15.41
CA MET A 180 -11.20 -4.41 16.02
C MET A 180 -11.30 -3.89 17.45
N ARG A 181 -12.23 -2.98 17.75
CA ARG A 181 -12.46 -2.45 19.10
C ARG A 181 -13.16 -3.46 20.01
N ASP A 182 -14.26 -4.03 19.54
CA ASP A 182 -15.16 -4.85 20.35
C ASP A 182 -14.61 -6.26 20.58
N GLU A 183 -13.73 -6.76 19.70
CA GLU A 183 -13.13 -8.08 19.81
C GLU A 183 -11.64 -8.03 20.09
N LEU A 184 -10.83 -7.41 19.23
CA LEU A 184 -9.37 -7.46 19.41
C LEU A 184 -8.94 -6.66 20.64
N LEU A 185 -9.37 -5.40 20.75
CA LEU A 185 -9.00 -4.53 21.86
C LEU A 185 -9.63 -4.98 23.18
N ALA A 186 -10.94 -5.29 23.18
CA ALA A 186 -11.63 -5.76 24.37
C ALA A 186 -11.02 -7.04 24.97
N ARG A 187 -10.51 -7.93 24.12
CA ARG A 187 -9.83 -9.18 24.53
C ARG A 187 -8.31 -9.02 24.69
N ARG A 188 -7.77 -7.81 24.53
CA ARG A 188 -6.34 -7.48 24.65
C ARG A 188 -5.45 -8.22 23.64
N MET A 189 -5.98 -8.47 22.44
CA MET A 189 -5.20 -8.96 21.29
C MET A 189 -4.42 -7.83 20.62
N VAL A 190 -4.84 -6.58 20.83
CA VAL A 190 -4.14 -5.35 20.42
C VAL A 190 -4.23 -4.32 21.54
N SER A 191 -3.38 -3.30 21.49
CA SER A 191 -3.41 -2.13 22.36
C SER A 191 -4.29 -1.00 21.77
N PRO A 192 -4.69 0.01 22.58
CA PRO A 192 -5.35 1.20 22.06
C PRO A 192 -4.53 1.91 20.97
N GLU A 193 -3.21 2.01 21.15
CA GLU A 193 -2.30 2.71 20.24
C GLU A 193 -2.26 2.06 18.84
N ASP A 194 -2.47 0.74 18.75
CA ASP A 194 -2.51 0.03 17.46
C ASP A 194 -3.74 0.44 16.64
N ILE A 195 -4.85 0.78 17.29
CA ILE A 195 -6.06 1.30 16.62
C ILE A 195 -5.86 2.76 16.21
N GLU A 196 -5.13 3.53 17.00
CA GLU A 196 -4.81 4.94 16.71
C GLU A 196 -3.85 5.12 15.52
N LEU A 197 -3.20 4.05 15.06
CA LEU A 197 -2.45 4.06 13.79
C LEU A 197 -3.34 4.31 12.56
N LEU A 198 -4.63 4.05 12.68
CA LEU A 198 -5.60 4.18 11.59
C LEU A 198 -6.31 5.54 11.68
N ALA A 199 -6.09 6.37 10.67
CA ALA A 199 -6.93 7.53 10.42
C ALA A 199 -8.08 7.16 9.46
N VAL A 200 -9.23 7.80 9.58
CA VAL A 200 -10.38 7.57 8.71
C VAL A 200 -10.88 8.90 8.18
N THR A 201 -11.15 8.97 6.88
CA THR A 201 -11.66 10.18 6.23
C THR A 201 -12.55 9.86 5.02
N ASP A 202 -13.38 10.82 4.66
CA ASP A 202 -14.19 10.83 3.44
C ASP A 202 -13.76 11.96 2.48
N ASP A 203 -12.71 12.72 2.82
CA ASP A 203 -12.21 13.87 2.06
C ASP A 203 -10.83 13.59 1.47
N PRO A 204 -10.67 13.62 0.13
CA PRO A 204 -9.38 13.48 -0.54
C PRO A 204 -8.30 14.43 0.01
N ALA A 205 -8.67 15.69 0.30
CA ALA A 205 -7.72 16.69 0.79
C ALA A 205 -7.25 16.37 2.21
N GLU A 206 -8.15 15.89 3.07
CA GLU A 206 -7.78 15.43 4.41
C GLU A 206 -6.85 14.23 4.37
N ALA A 207 -7.11 13.24 3.50
CA ALA A 207 -6.23 12.10 3.32
C ALA A 207 -4.80 12.52 2.95
N VAL A 208 -4.64 13.47 2.02
CA VAL A 208 -3.33 14.01 1.65
C VAL A 208 -2.67 14.73 2.83
N ARG A 209 -3.38 15.62 3.52
CA ARG A 209 -2.83 16.36 4.67
C ARG A 209 -2.30 15.43 5.75
N LEU A 210 -3.08 14.41 6.14
CA LEU A 210 -2.69 13.44 7.17
C LEU A 210 -1.35 12.78 6.83
N VAL A 211 -1.13 12.45 5.56
CA VAL A 211 0.13 11.82 5.11
C VAL A 211 1.28 12.83 5.03
N VAL A 212 1.05 13.98 4.40
CA VAL A 212 2.08 14.99 4.13
C VAL A 212 2.56 15.67 5.41
N ASP A 213 1.64 16.01 6.32
CA ASP A 213 1.96 16.67 7.59
C ASP A 213 2.80 15.75 8.48
N GLU A 214 2.45 14.47 8.55
CA GLU A 214 3.20 13.47 9.32
C GLU A 214 4.59 13.20 8.74
N HIS A 215 4.72 13.12 7.41
CA HIS A 215 6.03 13.04 6.77
C HIS A 215 6.88 14.29 7.04
N THR A 216 6.29 15.49 6.94
CA THR A 216 6.97 16.76 7.23
C THR A 216 7.43 16.83 8.70
N ARG A 217 6.58 16.40 9.64
CA ARG A 217 6.89 16.33 11.06
C ARG A 217 8.05 15.37 11.33
N ARG A 218 8.06 14.20 10.69
CA ARG A 218 9.16 13.21 10.81
C ARG A 218 10.46 13.69 10.17
N ALA A 219 10.39 14.42 9.07
CA ALA A 219 11.56 14.98 8.39
C ALA A 219 12.20 16.16 9.17
N THR A 220 11.40 16.90 9.94
CA THR A 220 11.87 18.04 10.75
C THR A 220 12.19 17.67 12.21
N GLY A 221 11.66 16.56 12.70
CA GLY A 221 12.01 15.95 13.99
C GLY A 221 13.20 15.00 13.90
N SER A 222 13.75 14.61 15.05
CA SER A 222 14.57 13.40 15.13
C SER A 222 13.65 12.20 14.84
N PRO A 223 14.05 11.17 14.08
CA PRO A 223 13.22 10.00 13.86
C PRO A 223 12.75 9.48 15.22
N ALA A 224 11.45 9.50 15.48
CA ALA A 224 10.93 8.89 16.68
C ALA A 224 11.27 7.40 16.57
N GLU A 225 12.09 6.88 17.49
CA GLU A 225 12.26 5.44 17.62
C GLU A 225 10.87 4.80 17.72
N PRO A 226 10.67 3.60 17.13
CA PRO A 226 9.39 2.92 17.24
C PRO A 226 9.02 2.84 18.73
N ALA A 227 7.94 3.54 19.07
CA ALA A 227 7.54 3.77 20.47
C ALA A 227 7.09 2.47 21.16
N LYS A 228 6.97 1.38 20.39
CA LYS A 228 6.38 0.11 20.79
C LYS A 228 6.98 -1.03 19.96
N ALA A 229 7.27 -2.12 20.65
CA ALA A 229 7.65 -3.39 20.04
C ALA A 229 6.88 -4.48 20.79
N ASP A 230 5.61 -4.64 20.43
CA ASP A 230 4.79 -5.70 21.00
C ASP A 230 5.20 -7.06 20.42
N ALA A 231 5.05 -8.11 21.23
CA ALA A 231 5.17 -9.48 20.73
C ALA A 231 3.93 -9.81 19.89
N GLN A 232 4.14 -10.43 18.73
CA GLN A 232 3.07 -11.02 17.90
C GLN A 232 2.44 -12.23 18.58
#